data_AF-B1L4R0-F1
#
_entry.id   AF-B1L4R0-F1
#
_cell.length_a   1.000
_cell.length_b   1.000
_cell.length_c   1.000
_cell.angle_alpha   90.00
_cell.angle_beta   90.00
_cell.angle_gamma   90.00
#
_symmetry.space_group_name_H-M   'P 1'
#
loop_
_entity.id
_entity.type
_entity.pdbx_description
1 polymer ?
#
loop_
_entity_poly.entity_id
_entity_poly.type
_entity_poly.pdbx_seq_one_letter_code
_entity_poly.pdbx_strand_id
1 'polypeptide(L)'
;MHGDTDARRDGVRAHHRIAERYPTIRWAFKWRDFMISGVPDGITDNFVYEFKTTKNRFLLNYMKPVAFTQADLYAHFFRRPMKRVQIYLRETGEILTWMEYADEENARSTLEKFREHKYIK
;
A
#
# COMPACT_ATOMS: atom_id res chain seq x y z
N MET A 1 8.30 -26.87 -3.86
CA MET A 1 7.88 -25.46 -3.71
C MET A 1 7.89 -25.12 -2.22
N HIS A 2 8.98 -24.54 -1.73
CA HIS A 2 9.18 -24.19 -0.32
C HIS A 2 9.67 -22.75 -0.26
N GLY A 3 8.83 -21.85 0.26
CA GLY A 3 9.16 -20.42 0.35
C GLY A 3 8.09 -19.61 1.08
N ASP A 4 7.31 -20.24 1.95
CA ASP A 4 6.38 -19.53 2.81
C ASP A 4 7.13 -19.21 4.11
N THR A 5 7.84 -18.07 4.10
CA THR A 5 8.63 -17.61 5.26
C THR A 5 7.70 -17.20 6.39
N ASP A 6 8.06 -17.51 7.64
CA ASP A 6 7.22 -17.21 8.82
C ASP A 6 6.80 -15.73 8.88
N ALA A 7 7.65 -14.82 8.40
CA ALA A 7 7.34 -13.40 8.29
C ALA A 7 6.12 -13.08 7.40
N ARG A 8 5.89 -13.85 6.32
CA ARG A 8 4.73 -13.69 5.44
C ARG A 8 3.46 -14.17 6.14
N ARG A 9 3.53 -15.32 6.83
CA ARG A 9 2.42 -15.87 7.62
C ARG A 9 2.01 -14.95 8.76
N ASP A 10 2.99 -14.38 9.46
CA ASP A 10 2.76 -13.42 10.53
C ASP A 10 2.14 -12.13 10.01
N GLY A 11 2.58 -11.65 8.84
CA GLY A 11 1.98 -10.49 8.17
C GLY A 11 0.50 -10.71 7.83
N VAL A 12 0.15 -11.89 7.28
CA VAL A 12 -1.24 -12.25 6.97
C VAL A 12 -2.10 -12.34 8.24
N ARG A 13 -1.58 -12.98 9.30
CA ARG A 13 -2.29 -13.09 10.59
C ARG A 13 -2.54 -11.72 11.22
N ALA A 14 -1.53 -10.86 11.22
CA ALA A 14 -1.64 -9.50 11.72
C ALA A 14 -2.67 -8.69 10.93
N HIS A 15 -2.66 -8.81 9.59
CA HIS A 15 -3.67 -8.17 8.75
C HIS A 15 -5.10 -8.59 9.14
N HIS A 16 -5.35 -9.88 9.38
CA HIS A 16 -6.68 -10.34 9.80
C HIS A 16 -7.11 -9.91 11.22
N ARG A 17 -6.17 -9.70 12.14
CA ARG A 17 -6.49 -9.44 13.55
C ARG A 17 -6.39 -7.96 13.94
N ILE A 18 -5.54 -7.20 13.26
CA ILE A 18 -5.10 -5.87 13.67
C ILE A 18 -5.56 -4.81 12.68
N ALA A 19 -5.56 -5.11 11.38
CA ALA A 19 -5.99 -4.13 10.39
C ALA A 19 -7.46 -3.74 10.61
N GLU A 20 -7.73 -2.46 10.42
CA GLU A 20 -9.09 -1.95 10.40
C GLU A 20 -9.87 -2.57 9.25
N ARG A 21 -11.17 -2.77 9.46
CA ARG A 21 -12.03 -3.45 8.50
C ARG A 21 -12.79 -2.42 7.68
N TYR A 22 -12.50 -2.40 6.38
CA TYR A 22 -13.20 -1.62 5.38
C TYR A 22 -13.59 -2.55 4.21
N PRO A 23 -14.59 -2.19 3.40
CA PRO A 23 -14.80 -2.83 2.11
C PRO A 23 -13.53 -2.79 1.26
N THR A 24 -13.28 -3.81 0.46
CA THR A 24 -12.20 -3.84 -0.54
C THR A 24 -12.78 -4.10 -1.92
N ILE A 25 -12.01 -3.77 -2.96
CA ILE A 25 -12.36 -3.98 -4.36
C ILE A 25 -11.11 -4.37 -5.13
N ARG A 26 -11.26 -5.29 -6.08
CA ARG A 26 -10.25 -5.56 -7.10
C ARG A 26 -10.70 -4.94 -8.41
N TRP A 27 -9.85 -4.10 -9.01
CA TRP A 27 -10.15 -3.51 -10.30
C TRP A 27 -8.90 -3.41 -11.17
N ALA A 28 -9.10 -3.37 -12.49
CA ALA A 28 -8.04 -3.21 -13.47
C ALA A 28 -8.22 -1.89 -14.23
N PHE A 29 -7.13 -1.14 -14.36
CA PHE A 29 -7.07 0.17 -14.97
C PHE A 29 -6.17 0.13 -16.18
N LYS A 30 -6.65 0.63 -17.31
CA LYS A 30 -5.77 0.87 -18.46
C LYS A 30 -4.93 2.11 -18.17
N TRP A 31 -3.62 1.97 -18.23
CA TRP A 31 -2.68 3.09 -18.11
C TRP A 31 -1.62 2.98 -19.22
N ARG A 32 -1.76 3.81 -20.25
CA ARG A 32 -0.96 3.74 -21.49
C ARG A 32 -1.03 2.32 -22.09
N ASP A 33 0.13 1.67 -22.23
CA ASP A 33 0.28 0.32 -22.79
C ASP A 33 0.20 -0.78 -21.72
N PHE A 34 -0.11 -0.42 -20.47
CA PHE A 34 -0.18 -1.33 -19.34
C PHE A 34 -1.62 -1.49 -18.84
N MET A 35 -1.91 -2.68 -18.30
CA MET A 35 -3.06 -2.92 -17.43
C MET A 35 -2.57 -3.02 -15.99
N ILE A 36 -3.03 -2.11 -15.14
CA ILE A 36 -2.66 -2.04 -13.73
C ILE A 36 -3.81 -2.62 -12.91
N SER A 37 -3.55 -3.67 -12.15
CA SER A 37 -4.54 -4.23 -11.20
C SER A 37 -4.28 -3.68 -9.81
N GLY A 38 -5.31 -3.09 -9.19
CA GLY A 38 -5.27 -2.59 -7.82
C GLY A 38 -6.20 -3.37 -6.89
N VAL A 39 -5.74 -3.63 -5.66
CA VAL A 39 -6.52 -4.23 -4.56
C VAL A 39 -6.07 -3.56 -3.26
N PRO A 40 -6.68 -2.42 -2.87
CA PRO A 40 -6.35 -1.80 -1.60
C PRO A 40 -6.84 -2.68 -0.44
N ASP A 41 -6.18 -2.58 0.71
CA ASP A 41 -6.64 -3.26 1.93
C ASP A 41 -8.02 -2.77 2.38
N GLY A 42 -8.37 -1.53 2.02
CA GLY A 42 -9.72 -0.99 2.18
C GLY A 42 -9.99 0.22 1.30
N ILE A 43 -11.27 0.51 1.06
CA ILE A 43 -11.72 1.69 0.32
C ILE A 43 -13.05 2.20 0.87
N THR A 44 -13.19 3.52 0.93
CA THR A 44 -14.44 4.23 1.24
C THR A 44 -14.75 5.22 0.11
N ASP A 45 -15.74 6.09 0.25
CA ASP A 45 -15.99 7.17 -0.71
C ASP A 45 -14.87 8.23 -0.69
N ASN A 46 -14.17 8.38 0.43
CA ASN A 46 -13.23 9.48 0.66
C ASN A 46 -11.77 9.05 0.70
N PHE A 47 -11.46 7.81 1.07
CA PHE A 47 -10.08 7.36 1.21
C PHE A 47 -9.84 5.92 0.76
N VAL A 48 -8.59 5.66 0.41
CA VAL A 48 -8.04 4.29 0.35
C VAL A 48 -7.30 3.98 1.65
N TYR A 49 -7.37 2.73 2.08
CA TYR A 49 -6.71 2.21 3.27
C TYR A 49 -5.63 1.20 2.87
N GLU A 50 -4.47 1.35 3.49
CA GLU A 50 -3.33 0.45 3.33
C GLU A 50 -2.76 0.08 4.70
N PHE A 51 -2.60 -1.22 4.94
CA PHE A 51 -2.07 -1.77 6.18
C PHE A 51 -0.81 -2.59 5.92
N LYS A 52 0.27 -2.24 6.62
CA LYS A 52 1.52 -3.01 6.62
C LYS A 52 1.90 -3.44 8.03
N THR A 53 2.78 -4.43 8.08
CA THR A 53 3.49 -4.78 9.30
C THR A 53 4.98 -4.70 9.07
N THR A 54 5.73 -4.33 10.11
CA THR A 54 7.18 -4.38 10.08
C THR A 54 7.73 -4.86 11.42
N LYS A 55 8.93 -5.44 11.40
CA LYS A 55 9.51 -6.06 12.60
C LYS A 55 9.85 -5.00 13.65
N ASN A 56 10.46 -3.90 13.23
CA ASN A 56 10.99 -2.88 14.12
C ASN A 56 11.00 -1.48 13.51
N ARG A 57 11.28 -0.48 14.34
CA ARG A 57 11.36 0.93 13.96
C ARG A 57 12.42 1.21 12.91
N PHE A 58 13.55 0.50 12.92
CA PHE A 58 14.57 0.68 11.88
C PHE A 58 14.01 0.36 10.48
N LEU A 59 13.28 -0.76 10.35
CA LEU A 59 12.65 -1.16 9.08
C LEU A 59 11.42 -0.31 8.73
N LEU A 60 10.78 0.35 9.71
CA LEU A 60 9.69 1.30 9.45
C LEU A 60 10.11 2.40 8.47
N ASN A 61 11.34 2.91 8.60
CA ASN A 61 11.83 3.99 7.75
C ASN A 61 11.92 3.60 6.27
N TYR A 62 12.05 2.31 5.96
CA TYR A 62 12.02 1.78 4.60
C TYR A 62 10.62 1.36 4.15
N MET A 63 9.80 0.83 5.07
CA MET A 63 8.43 0.39 4.77
C MET A 63 7.48 1.57 4.54
N LYS A 64 7.63 2.65 5.32
CA LYS A 64 6.71 3.79 5.29
C LYS A 64 6.63 4.44 3.90
N PRO A 65 7.73 4.81 3.23
CA PRO A 65 7.66 5.37 1.88
C PRO A 65 6.95 4.44 0.89
N VAL A 66 7.20 3.13 0.97
CA VAL A 66 6.56 2.14 0.09
C VAL A 66 5.05 2.06 0.34
N ALA A 67 4.62 1.99 1.59
CA ALA A 67 3.21 1.97 1.95
C ALA A 67 2.48 3.24 1.50
N PHE A 68 3.13 4.40 1.65
CA PHE A 68 2.60 5.68 1.21
C PHE A 68 2.45 5.74 -0.31
N THR A 69 3.48 5.36 -1.06
CA THR A 69 3.40 5.31 -2.53
C THR A 69 2.36 4.31 -3.01
N GLN A 70 2.19 3.15 -2.36
CA GLN A 70 1.10 2.21 -2.69
C GLN A 70 -0.27 2.85 -2.46
N ALA A 71 -0.47 3.51 -1.33
CA ALA A 71 -1.72 4.21 -1.04
C ALA A 71 -1.97 5.37 -2.02
N ASP A 72 -0.95 6.13 -2.43
CA ASP A 72 -1.06 7.17 -3.44
C ASP A 72 -1.48 6.61 -4.81
N LEU A 73 -0.87 5.49 -5.23
CA LEU A 73 -1.25 4.81 -6.46
C LEU A 73 -2.70 4.33 -6.42
N TYR A 74 -3.13 3.73 -5.30
CA TYR A 74 -4.52 3.33 -5.15
C TYR A 74 -5.46 4.53 -5.16
N ALA A 75 -5.13 5.60 -4.43
CA ALA A 75 -5.93 6.81 -4.40
C ALA A 75 -6.07 7.43 -5.80
N HIS A 76 -4.99 7.48 -6.58
CA HIS A 76 -4.97 7.92 -7.97
C HIS A 76 -5.94 7.13 -8.84
N PHE A 77 -5.79 5.79 -8.87
CA PHE A 77 -6.61 4.95 -9.76
C PHE A 77 -8.07 4.87 -9.33
N PHE A 78 -8.32 4.77 -8.02
CA PHE A 78 -9.67 4.72 -7.48
C PHE A 78 -10.30 6.10 -7.25
N ARG A 79 -9.61 7.20 -7.60
CA ARG A 79 -10.07 8.58 -7.47
C ARG A 79 -10.55 8.91 -6.05
N ARG A 80 -9.70 8.64 -5.06
CA ARG A 80 -9.97 8.99 -3.66
C ARG A 80 -9.08 10.15 -3.25
N PRO A 81 -9.64 11.22 -2.63
CA PRO A 81 -8.85 12.40 -2.27
C PRO A 81 -7.88 12.15 -1.11
N MET A 82 -8.14 11.14 -0.28
CA MET A 82 -7.38 10.86 0.93
C MET A 82 -6.78 9.46 0.93
N LYS A 83 -5.75 9.27 1.74
CA LYS A 83 -5.17 7.97 2.10
C LYS A 83 -5.15 7.79 3.61
N ARG A 84 -5.39 6.57 4.03
CA ARG A 84 -5.17 6.11 5.41
C ARG A 84 -4.13 5.00 5.39
N VAL A 85 -2.99 5.23 6.02
CA VAL A 85 -1.91 4.24 6.11
C VAL A 85 -1.74 3.82 7.56
N GLN A 86 -1.74 2.51 7.81
CA GLN A 86 -1.42 1.92 9.11
C GLN A 86 -0.22 1.01 9.01
N ILE A 87 0.72 1.16 9.95
CA ILE A 87 1.87 0.27 10.06
C ILE A 87 1.95 -0.26 11.49
N TYR A 88 1.81 -1.58 11.62
CA TYR A 88 1.98 -2.29 12.88
C TYR A 88 3.44 -2.67 13.13
N LEU A 89 3.99 -2.23 14.25
CA LEU A 89 5.32 -2.57 14.74
C LEU A 89 5.24 -3.80 15.63
N ARG A 90 5.77 -4.93 15.15
CA ARG A 90 5.68 -6.19 15.89
C ARG A 90 6.47 -6.21 17.19
N GLU A 91 7.60 -5.49 17.26
CA GLU A 91 8.46 -5.44 18.46
C GLU A 91 7.78 -4.79 19.66
N THR A 92 6.94 -3.77 19.43
CA THR A 92 6.30 -2.99 20.49
C THR A 92 4.80 -3.23 20.59
N GLY A 93 4.18 -3.83 19.56
CA GLY A 93 2.74 -3.92 19.45
C GLY A 93 2.07 -2.59 19.05
N GLU A 94 2.84 -1.58 18.67
CA GLU A 94 2.31 -0.26 18.33
C GLU A 94 1.73 -0.22 16.91
N ILE A 95 0.62 0.50 16.72
CA ILE A 95 0.06 0.83 15.40
C ILE A 95 0.26 2.32 15.16
N LEU A 96 1.05 2.64 14.14
CA LEU A 96 1.19 4.02 13.67
C LEU A 96 0.19 4.26 12.55
N THR A 97 -0.55 5.36 12.63
CA THR A 97 -1.63 5.69 11.70
C THR A 97 -1.42 7.08 11.13
N TRP A 98 -1.58 7.20 9.82
CA TRP A 98 -1.59 8.48 9.10
C TRP A 98 -2.87 8.60 8.27
N MET A 99 -3.51 9.77 8.32
CA MET A 99 -4.65 10.14 7.48
C MET A 99 -4.29 11.43 6.78
N GLU A 100 -4.01 11.37 5.49
CA GLU A 100 -3.43 12.47 4.72
C GLU A 100 -4.10 12.58 3.35
N TYR A 101 -3.93 13.72 2.69
CA TYR A 101 -4.30 13.85 1.28
C TYR A 101 -3.46 12.89 0.43
N ALA A 102 -4.08 12.31 -0.58
CA ALA A 102 -3.37 11.53 -1.57
C ALA A 102 -2.43 12.44 -2.38
N ASP A 103 -1.20 11.97 -2.59
CA ASP A 103 -0.19 12.67 -3.37
C ASP A 103 -0.23 12.17 -4.82
N GLU A 104 -1.02 12.89 -5.63
CA GLU A 104 -1.21 12.63 -7.05
C GLU A 104 0.10 12.71 -7.84
N GLU A 105 1.01 13.60 -7.47
CA GLU A 105 2.29 13.77 -8.17
C GLU A 105 3.24 12.62 -7.83
N ASN A 106 3.25 12.16 -6.58
CA ASN A 106 3.99 10.95 -6.20
C ASN A 106 3.50 9.71 -6.98
N ALA A 107 2.17 9.55 -7.13
CA ALA A 107 1.60 8.46 -7.92
C ALA A 107 2.04 8.53 -9.39
N ARG A 108 1.87 9.70 -10.04
CA ARG A 108 2.23 9.92 -11.44
C ARG A 108 3.73 9.71 -11.68
N SER A 109 4.59 10.32 -10.86
CA SER A 109 6.04 10.19 -11.01
C SER A 109 6.52 8.77 -10.77
N THR A 110 5.90 8.02 -9.85
CA THR A 110 6.19 6.59 -9.64
C THR A 110 5.85 5.76 -10.87
N LEU A 111 4.69 6.00 -11.48
CA LEU A 111 4.27 5.30 -12.69
C LEU A 111 5.20 5.59 -13.87
N GLU A 112 5.59 6.85 -14.05
CA GLU A 112 6.51 7.25 -15.12
C GLU A 112 7.90 6.61 -14.93
N LYS A 113 8.45 6.60 -13.71
CA LYS A 113 9.70 5.87 -13.39
C LYS A 113 9.59 4.37 -13.68
N PHE A 114 8.46 3.75 -13.31
CA PHE A 114 8.20 2.34 -13.64
C PHE A 114 8.26 2.10 -15.15
N ARG A 115 7.67 3.00 -15.94
CA ARG A 115 7.70 2.91 -17.40
C ARG A 115 9.14 3.03 -17.92
N GLU A 116 9.87 4.08 -17.55
CA GLU A 116 11.23 4.31 -18.03
C GLU A 116 12.15 3.13 -17.74
N HIS A 117 12.06 2.56 -16.54
CA HIS A 117 12.86 1.40 -16.16
C HIS A 117 12.56 0.15 -17.02
N LYS A 118 11.39 0.06 -17.64
CA LYS A 118 11.03 -1.04 -18.56
C LYS A 118 11.60 -0.87 -19.98
N TYR A 119 11.97 0.34 -20.38
CA TYR A 119 12.50 0.64 -21.72
C TYR A 119 14.02 0.81 -21.76
N ILE A 120 14.69 0.82 -20.61
CA ILE A 120 16.15 0.71 -20.51
C ILE A 120 16.49 -0.79 -20.48
N LYS A 121 16.80 -1.34 -21.66
CA LYS A 121 17.45 -2.65 -21.83
C LYS A 121 18.92 -2.45 -22.14
#